data_AF-A0A060YJX3-F1
#
_entry.id   AF-A0A060YJX3-F1
#
_cell.length_a   1.000
_cell.length_b   1.000
_cell.length_c   1.000
_cell.angle_alpha   90.00
_cell.angle_beta   90.00
_cell.angle_gamma   90.00
#
_symmetry.space_group_name_H-M   'P 1'
#
loop_
_entity.id
_entity.type
_entity.pdbx_description
1 polymer ?
#
loop_
_entity_poly.entity_id
_entity_poly.type
_entity_poly.pdbx_seq_one_letter_code
_entity_poly.pdbx_strand_id
1 'polypeptide(L)'
;MSVNDSIGQEVTRLNQENMVIPELKQTVSELQRHKQELEEQLEEQTRGMTEKIEEISKKLQMNVEEEASQRRLLEQHEQVEREKEEVERRVEELEEVLRRQKNTETEAKTRFTQEASRLTAENMDFEEQLDMKDRLIRKLQNKIKSLQTSEKANQTPAPTIPKEYLGMLEYKREDEPKLIQYIILDLKPRGVVVNMIPNMAAQLLFMCVR
;
A
#
# COMPACT_ATOMS: atom_id res chain seq x y z
N MET A 1 -10.86 80.89 112.25
CA MET A 1 -9.97 79.72 112.15
C MET A 1 -8.62 80.21 111.66
N SER A 2 -7.55 79.82 112.33
CA SER A 2 -6.21 80.34 112.08
C SER A 2 -5.72 79.85 110.72
N VAL A 3 -5.06 80.72 109.93
CA VAL A 3 -4.41 80.36 108.65
C VAL A 3 -3.51 79.13 108.81
N ASN A 4 -2.96 78.94 110.00
CA ASN A 4 -2.11 77.80 110.36
C ASN A 4 -2.85 76.45 110.33
N ASP A 5 -4.14 76.42 110.70
CA ASP A 5 -4.95 75.18 110.70
C ASP A 5 -5.25 74.73 109.25
N SER A 6 -5.48 75.70 108.35
CA SER A 6 -5.72 75.45 106.92
C SER A 6 -4.45 74.94 106.23
N ILE A 7 -3.29 75.49 106.59
CA ILE A 7 -1.99 75.01 106.07
C ILE A 7 -1.71 73.59 106.58
N GLY A 8 -1.99 73.29 107.85
CA GLY A 8 -1.82 71.94 108.39
C GLY A 8 -2.69 70.88 107.68
N GLN A 9 -3.94 71.22 107.38
CA GLN A 9 -4.84 70.34 106.61
C GLN A 9 -4.35 70.14 105.17
N GLU A 10 -3.89 71.21 104.52
CA GLU A 10 -3.34 71.15 103.16
C GLU A 10 -2.07 70.30 103.08
N VAL A 11 -1.15 70.44 104.05
CA VAL A 11 0.05 69.62 104.17
C VAL A 11 -0.31 68.15 104.39
N THR A 12 -1.33 67.87 105.20
CA THR A 12 -1.80 66.49 105.42
C THR A 12 -2.38 65.90 104.13
N ARG A 13 -3.16 66.67 103.36
CA ARG A 13 -3.70 66.24 102.06
C ARG A 13 -2.59 66.00 101.04
N LEU A 14 -1.64 66.92 100.90
CA LEU A 14 -0.49 66.78 100.01
C LEU A 14 0.41 65.61 100.42
N ASN A 15 0.55 65.34 101.72
CA ASN A 15 1.30 64.19 102.19
C ASN A 15 0.58 62.88 101.81
N GLN A 16 -0.74 62.82 101.94
CA GLN A 16 -1.55 61.68 101.49
C GLN A 16 -1.47 61.50 99.96
N GLU A 17 -1.58 62.58 99.18
CA GLU A 17 -1.45 62.55 97.71
C GLU A 17 -0.04 62.11 97.29
N ASN A 18 1.01 62.55 98.00
CA ASN A 18 2.40 62.13 97.74
C ASN A 18 2.64 60.64 98.05
N MET A 19 1.88 60.04 98.96
CA MET A 19 1.94 58.59 99.23
C MET A 19 1.38 57.75 98.08
N VAL A 20 0.50 58.31 97.24
CA VAL A 20 -0.10 57.62 96.07
C VAL A 20 0.85 57.60 94.86
N ILE A 21 1.76 58.56 94.74
CA ILE A 21 2.70 58.66 93.61
C ILE A 21 3.62 57.43 93.49
N PRO A 22 4.24 56.89 94.57
CA PRO A 22 5.00 55.64 94.52
C PRO A 22 4.18 54.44 94.07
N GLU A 23 2.95 54.31 94.54
CA GLU A 23 2.04 53.21 94.15
C GLU A 23 1.72 53.28 92.66
N LEU A 24 1.38 54.46 92.14
CA LEU A 24 1.16 54.67 90.71
C LEU A 24 2.41 54.38 89.87
N LYS A 25 3.60 54.76 90.34
CA LYS A 25 4.87 54.43 89.66
C LYS A 25 5.12 52.92 89.63
N GLN A 26 4.78 52.21 90.71
CA GLN A 26 4.86 50.76 90.75
C GLN A 26 3.88 50.14 89.73
N THR A 27 2.62 50.56 89.72
CA THR A 27 1.62 50.07 88.75
C THR A 27 2.04 50.35 87.31
N VAL A 28 2.59 51.53 87.01
CA VAL A 28 3.11 51.86 85.67
C VAL A 28 4.26 50.93 85.29
N SER A 29 5.15 50.62 86.23
CA SER A 29 6.29 49.72 85.99
C SER A 29 5.82 48.27 85.74
N GLU A 30 4.83 47.81 86.50
CA GLU A 30 4.20 46.50 86.32
C GLU A 30 3.47 46.39 84.97
N LEU A 31 2.71 47.42 84.58
CA LEU A 31 2.05 47.49 83.28
C LEU A 31 3.06 47.54 82.12
N GLN A 32 4.17 48.26 82.27
CA GLN A 32 5.24 48.28 81.28
C GLN A 32 5.87 46.90 81.10
N ARG A 33 6.11 46.16 82.20
CA ARG A 33 6.61 44.78 82.13
C ARG A 33 5.63 43.86 81.41
N HIS A 34 4.35 43.90 81.77
CA HIS A 34 3.33 43.08 81.10
C HIS A 34 3.16 43.42 79.63
N LYS A 35 3.27 44.70 79.25
CA LYS A 35 3.28 45.11 77.85
C LYS A 35 4.45 44.47 77.09
N GLN A 36 5.66 44.52 77.64
CA GLN A 36 6.83 43.91 77.02
C GLN A 36 6.69 42.39 76.87
N GLU A 37 6.22 41.70 77.91
CA GLU A 37 5.96 40.25 77.87
C GLU A 37 4.95 39.89 76.78
N LEU A 38 3.88 40.68 76.61
CA LEU A 38 2.89 40.48 75.56
C LEU A 38 3.43 40.78 74.16
N GLU A 39 4.26 41.82 74.02
CA GLU A 39 4.92 42.15 72.74
C GLU A 39 5.86 41.01 72.32
N GLU A 40 6.64 40.43 73.24
CA GLU A 40 7.53 39.30 72.97
C GLU A 40 6.75 38.04 72.57
N GLN A 41 5.67 37.71 73.29
CA GLN A 41 4.80 36.57 72.93
C GLN A 41 4.16 36.74 71.56
N LEU A 42 3.73 37.96 71.22
CA LEU A 42 3.14 38.25 69.91
C LEU A 42 4.18 38.15 68.80
N GLU A 43 5.41 38.63 69.03
CA GLU A 43 6.51 38.50 68.07
C GLU A 43 6.89 37.03 67.86
N GLU A 44 6.99 36.24 68.93
CA GLU A 44 7.27 34.80 68.84
C GLU A 44 6.17 34.04 68.12
N GLN A 45 4.89 34.31 68.42
CA GLN A 45 3.77 33.72 67.69
C GLN A 45 3.77 34.11 66.21
N THR A 46 4.06 35.38 65.91
CA THR A 46 4.12 35.88 64.53
C THR A 46 5.23 35.18 63.76
N ARG A 47 6.43 35.09 64.35
CA ARG A 47 7.57 34.37 63.75
C ARG A 47 7.24 32.90 63.51
N GLY A 48 6.72 32.21 64.53
CA GLY A 48 6.36 30.80 64.41
C GLY A 48 5.21 30.54 63.40
N MET A 49 4.29 31.48 63.25
CA MET A 49 3.25 31.40 62.23
C MET A 49 3.83 31.61 60.82
N THR A 50 4.73 32.58 60.63
CA THR A 50 5.41 32.83 59.36
C THR A 50 6.21 31.59 58.91
N GLU A 51 7.00 30.99 59.81
CA GLU A 51 7.76 29.77 59.52
C GLU A 51 6.85 28.61 59.08
N LYS A 52 5.72 28.41 59.77
CA LYS A 52 4.72 27.39 59.37
C LYS A 52 4.10 27.68 58.01
N ILE A 53 3.80 28.95 57.71
CA ILE A 53 3.25 29.36 56.42
C ILE A 53 4.26 29.11 55.30
N GLU A 54 5.54 29.39 55.51
CA GLU A 54 6.62 29.11 54.56
C GLU A 54 6.78 27.60 54.33
N GLU A 55 6.78 26.80 55.40
CA GLU A 55 6.87 25.34 55.29
C GLU A 55 5.68 24.75 54.51
N ILE A 56 4.46 25.21 54.82
CA ILE A 56 3.24 24.79 54.11
C ILE A 56 3.30 25.23 52.64
N SER A 57 3.73 26.46 52.35
CA SER A 57 3.84 26.97 50.98
C SER A 57 4.83 26.15 50.17
N LYS A 58 6.00 25.81 50.74
CA LYS A 58 6.99 24.97 50.09
C LYS A 58 6.45 23.56 49.79
N LYS A 59 5.75 22.94 50.75
CA LYS A 59 5.13 21.63 50.56
C LYS A 59 4.05 21.68 49.47
N LEU A 60 3.21 22.70 49.47
CA LEU A 60 2.18 22.88 48.44
C LEU A 60 2.80 23.06 47.06
N GLN A 61 3.87 23.85 46.94
CA GLN A 61 4.56 24.03 45.66
C GLN A 61 5.13 22.71 45.14
N MET A 62 5.80 21.93 45.99
CA MET A 62 6.32 20.61 45.61
C MET A 62 5.20 19.67 45.14
N ASN A 63 4.07 19.64 45.87
CA ASN A 63 2.94 18.79 45.51
C ASN A 63 2.32 19.20 44.16
N VAL A 64 2.21 20.50 43.88
CA VAL A 64 1.69 20.99 42.58
C VAL A 64 2.63 20.61 41.44
N GLU A 65 3.95 20.74 41.64
CA GLU A 65 4.94 20.34 40.63
C GLU A 65 4.91 18.83 40.37
N GLU A 66 4.79 18.03 41.43
CA GLU A 66 4.64 16.57 41.34
C GLU A 66 3.35 16.19 40.61
N GLU A 67 2.21 16.76 41.00
CA GLU A 67 0.93 16.50 40.34
C GLU A 67 0.95 16.91 38.86
N ALA A 68 1.56 18.04 38.53
CA ALA A 68 1.74 18.49 37.15
C ALA A 68 2.67 17.54 36.35
N SER A 69 3.67 16.94 36.99
CA SER A 69 4.50 15.91 36.36
C SER A 69 3.73 14.61 36.11
N GLN A 70 2.93 14.16 37.08
CA GLN A 70 2.10 12.96 36.98
C GLN A 70 1.04 13.11 35.89
N ARG A 71 0.36 14.27 35.82
CA ARG A 71 -0.61 14.58 34.74
C ARG A 71 0.03 14.49 33.36
N ARG A 72 1.23 15.07 33.17
CA ARG A 72 1.96 14.98 31.89
C ARG A 72 2.31 13.53 31.52
N LEU A 73 2.72 12.72 32.49
CA LEU A 73 3.01 11.30 32.25
C LEU A 73 1.75 10.51 31.86
N LEU A 74 0.62 10.78 32.51
CA LEU A 74 -0.66 10.15 32.17
C LEU A 74 -1.10 10.53 30.75
N GLU A 75 -1.03 11.81 30.37
CA GLU A 75 -1.35 12.27 29.02
C GLU A 75 -0.45 11.60 27.96
N GLN A 76 0.85 11.45 28.24
CA GLN A 76 1.79 10.73 27.37
C GLN A 76 1.43 9.25 27.27
N HIS A 77 1.10 8.61 28.38
CA HIS A 77 0.69 7.20 28.39
C HIS A 77 -0.59 6.99 27.57
N GLU A 78 -1.58 7.85 27.72
CA GLU A 78 -2.81 7.80 26.92
C GLU A 78 -2.53 7.98 25.42
N GLN A 79 -1.61 8.88 25.07
CA GLN A 79 -1.21 9.07 23.68
C GLN A 79 -0.53 7.84 23.10
N VAL A 80 0.37 7.21 23.86
CA VAL A 80 1.05 5.98 23.46
C VAL A 80 0.05 4.83 23.29
N GLU A 81 -0.92 4.68 24.18
CA GLU A 81 -1.95 3.64 24.02
C GLU A 81 -2.83 3.88 22.78
N ARG A 82 -3.21 5.14 22.49
CA ARG A 82 -3.94 5.47 21.25
C ARG A 82 -3.13 5.12 19.99
N GLU A 83 -1.84 5.45 19.97
CA GLU A 83 -0.96 5.13 18.85
C GLU A 83 -0.74 3.63 18.71
N LYS A 84 -0.59 2.92 19.82
CA LYS A 84 -0.48 1.46 19.84
C LYS A 84 -1.72 0.78 19.27
N GLU A 85 -2.93 1.21 19.67
CA GLU A 85 -4.17 0.69 19.08
C GLU A 85 -4.27 0.95 17.58
N GLU A 86 -3.81 2.11 17.09
CA GLU A 86 -3.78 2.41 15.66
C GLU A 86 -2.81 1.50 14.90
N VAL A 87 -1.62 1.27 15.47
CA VAL A 87 -0.63 0.35 14.90
C VAL A 87 -1.15 -1.08 14.89
N GLU A 88 -1.76 -1.55 15.97
CA GLU A 88 -2.37 -2.89 16.05
C GLU A 88 -3.44 -3.06 14.97
N ARG A 89 -4.35 -2.09 14.79
CA ARG A 89 -5.35 -2.13 13.71
C ARG A 89 -4.71 -2.21 12.31
N ARG A 90 -3.63 -1.45 12.06
CA ARG A 90 -2.93 -1.49 10.77
C ARG A 90 -2.23 -2.83 10.54
N VAL A 91 -1.66 -3.42 11.58
CA VAL A 91 -1.03 -4.75 11.51
C VAL A 91 -2.09 -5.80 11.15
N GLU A 92 -3.25 -5.79 11.82
CA GLU A 92 -4.35 -6.72 11.52
C GLU A 92 -4.85 -6.56 10.06
N GLU A 93 -4.98 -5.33 9.57
CA GLU A 93 -5.39 -5.07 8.18
C GLU A 93 -4.35 -5.63 7.18
N LEU A 94 -3.06 -5.39 7.43
CA LEU A 94 -1.98 -5.90 6.58
C LEU A 94 -1.91 -7.44 6.61
N GLU A 95 -2.14 -8.07 7.76
CA GLU A 95 -2.21 -9.51 7.88
C GLU A 95 -3.37 -10.11 7.07
N GLU A 96 -4.56 -9.49 7.11
CA GLU A 96 -5.70 -9.91 6.28
C GLU A 96 -5.43 -9.73 4.79
N VAL A 97 -4.80 -8.64 4.36
CA VAL A 97 -4.39 -8.42 2.96
C VAL A 97 -3.41 -9.50 2.53
N LEU A 98 -2.38 -9.78 3.34
CA LEU A 98 -1.40 -10.82 3.06
C LEU A 98 -2.05 -12.20 2.97
N ARG A 99 -3.00 -12.50 3.87
CA ARG A 99 -3.76 -13.76 3.84
C ARG A 99 -4.57 -13.91 2.56
N ARG A 100 -5.28 -12.85 2.13
CA ARG A 100 -6.01 -12.84 0.86
C ARG A 100 -5.08 -13.02 -0.33
N GLN A 101 -3.95 -12.31 -0.36
CA GLN A 101 -2.96 -12.45 -1.42
C GLN A 101 -2.44 -13.89 -1.52
N LYS A 102 -2.06 -14.49 -0.39
CA LYS A 102 -1.62 -15.89 -0.34
C LYS A 102 -2.70 -16.85 -0.85
N ASN A 103 -3.95 -16.64 -0.49
CA ASN A 103 -5.06 -17.47 -0.98
C ASN A 103 -5.20 -17.34 -2.52
N THR A 104 -5.20 -16.12 -3.05
CA THR A 104 -5.26 -15.90 -4.51
C THR A 104 -4.06 -16.50 -5.25
N GLU A 105 -2.87 -16.43 -4.67
CA GLU A 105 -1.67 -17.05 -5.24
C GLU A 105 -1.78 -18.57 -5.24
N THR A 106 -2.28 -19.17 -4.15
CA THR A 106 -2.51 -20.62 -4.09
C THR A 106 -3.56 -21.07 -5.10
N GLU A 107 -4.64 -20.33 -5.29
CA GLU A 107 -5.67 -20.62 -6.30
C GLU A 107 -5.14 -20.47 -7.73
N ALA A 108 -4.32 -19.46 -8.00
CA ALA A 108 -3.65 -19.31 -9.30
C ALA A 108 -2.71 -20.50 -9.55
N LYS A 109 -1.91 -20.88 -8.55
CA LYS A 109 -0.98 -22.01 -8.65
C LYS A 109 -1.70 -23.34 -8.88
N THR A 110 -2.83 -23.59 -8.22
CA THR A 110 -3.62 -24.80 -8.46
C THR A 110 -4.19 -24.82 -9.87
N ARG A 111 -4.73 -23.70 -10.36
CA ARG A 111 -5.21 -23.56 -11.76
C ARG A 111 -4.11 -23.83 -12.77
N PHE A 112 -2.93 -23.21 -12.60
CA PHE A 112 -1.78 -23.46 -13.48
C PHE A 112 -1.36 -24.93 -13.47
N THR A 113 -1.33 -25.55 -12.28
CA THR A 113 -0.97 -26.97 -12.17
C THR A 113 -1.99 -27.85 -12.89
N GLN A 114 -3.29 -27.58 -12.73
CA GLN A 114 -4.36 -28.30 -13.42
C GLN A 114 -4.28 -28.12 -14.94
N GLU A 115 -4.05 -26.90 -15.41
CA GLU A 115 -3.91 -26.62 -16.84
C GLU A 115 -2.66 -27.29 -17.44
N ALA A 116 -1.54 -27.26 -16.72
CA ALA A 116 -0.33 -27.99 -17.12
C ALA A 116 -0.59 -29.50 -17.23
N SER A 117 -1.29 -30.10 -16.25
CA SER A 117 -1.69 -31.52 -16.32
C SER A 117 -2.62 -31.81 -17.50
N ARG A 118 -3.60 -30.92 -17.77
CA ARG A 118 -4.53 -31.06 -18.91
C ARG A 118 -3.77 -31.02 -20.25
N LEU A 119 -2.90 -30.03 -20.44
CA LEU A 119 -2.09 -29.89 -21.65
C LEU A 119 -1.12 -31.06 -21.82
N THR A 120 -0.57 -31.58 -20.72
CA THR A 120 0.29 -32.77 -20.76
C THR A 120 -0.47 -33.98 -21.30
N ALA A 121 -1.70 -34.20 -20.83
CA ALA A 121 -2.55 -35.29 -21.34
C ALA A 121 -2.92 -35.10 -22.82
N GLU A 122 -3.30 -33.88 -23.21
CA GLU A 122 -3.65 -33.56 -24.60
C GLU A 122 -2.46 -33.76 -25.56
N ASN A 123 -1.25 -33.38 -25.13
CA ASN A 123 -0.03 -33.64 -25.90
C ASN A 123 0.28 -35.12 -26.07
N MET A 124 0.06 -35.95 -25.03
CA MET A 124 0.21 -37.40 -25.15
C MET A 124 -0.77 -37.99 -26.17
N ASP A 125 -2.04 -37.57 -26.14
CA ASP A 125 -3.05 -38.02 -27.11
C ASP A 125 -2.66 -37.63 -28.55
N PHE A 126 -2.10 -36.42 -28.74
CA PHE A 126 -1.61 -35.99 -30.04
C PHE A 126 -0.40 -36.81 -30.52
N GLU A 127 0.55 -37.12 -29.64
CA GLU A 127 1.68 -38.00 -29.95
C GLU A 127 1.18 -39.38 -30.43
N GLU A 128 0.20 -39.97 -29.75
CA GLU A 128 -0.39 -41.24 -30.18
C GLU A 128 -1.07 -41.14 -31.55
N GLN A 129 -1.82 -40.06 -31.81
CA GLN A 129 -2.45 -39.84 -33.11
C GLN A 129 -1.42 -39.65 -34.23
N LEU A 130 -0.32 -38.93 -33.96
CA LEU A 130 0.79 -38.78 -34.91
C LEU A 130 1.41 -40.14 -35.23
N ASP A 131 1.68 -40.95 -34.22
CA ASP A 131 2.20 -42.32 -34.38
C ASP A 131 1.28 -43.19 -35.24
N MET A 132 -0.04 -43.12 -35.04
CA MET A 132 -1.02 -43.85 -35.85
C MET A 132 -1.00 -43.38 -37.31
N LYS A 133 -0.97 -42.07 -37.54
CA LYS A 133 -0.91 -41.49 -38.89
C LYS A 133 0.39 -41.85 -39.59
N ASP A 134 1.53 -41.83 -38.90
CA ASP A 134 2.82 -42.24 -39.46
C ASP A 134 2.81 -43.71 -39.88
N ARG A 135 2.19 -44.59 -39.09
CA ARG A 135 2.01 -46.00 -39.48
C ARG A 135 1.15 -46.14 -40.74
N LEU A 136 0.07 -45.37 -40.86
CA LEU A 136 -0.78 -45.35 -42.05
C LEU A 136 -0.03 -44.82 -43.27
N ILE A 137 0.72 -43.73 -43.13
CA ILE A 137 1.55 -43.15 -44.20
C ILE A 137 2.56 -44.20 -44.69
N ARG A 138 3.28 -44.89 -43.79
CA ARG A 138 4.20 -45.97 -44.18
C ARG A 138 3.49 -47.09 -44.96
N LYS A 139 2.30 -47.52 -44.52
CA LYS A 139 1.50 -48.54 -45.23
C LYS A 139 1.12 -48.08 -46.65
N LEU A 140 0.64 -46.84 -46.78
CA LEU A 140 0.26 -46.27 -48.09
C LEU A 140 1.48 -46.13 -49.00
N GLN A 141 2.61 -45.62 -48.49
CA GLN A 141 3.87 -45.54 -49.22
C GLN A 141 4.33 -46.92 -49.70
N ASN A 142 4.23 -47.95 -48.87
CA ASN A 142 4.57 -49.32 -49.26
C ASN A 142 3.65 -49.83 -50.38
N LYS A 143 2.35 -49.55 -50.31
CA LYS A 143 1.40 -49.93 -51.36
C LYS A 143 1.70 -49.22 -52.69
N ILE A 144 1.97 -47.91 -52.64
CA ILE A 144 2.40 -47.14 -53.82
C ILE A 144 3.67 -47.73 -54.42
N LYS A 145 4.70 -48.01 -53.61
CA LYS A 145 5.95 -48.64 -54.07
C LYS A 145 5.67 -49.99 -54.73
N SER A 146 4.82 -50.83 -54.14
CA SER A 146 4.46 -52.14 -54.70
C SER A 146 3.75 -52.05 -56.06
N LEU A 147 2.84 -51.09 -56.21
CA LEU A 147 2.17 -50.81 -57.49
C LEU A 147 3.15 -50.31 -58.54
N GLN A 148 4.04 -49.38 -58.19
CA GLN A 148 5.09 -48.91 -59.10
C GLN A 148 6.08 -50.01 -59.50
N THR A 149 6.40 -50.95 -58.61
CA THR A 149 7.23 -52.12 -58.98
C THR A 149 6.48 -53.12 -59.87
N SER A 150 5.16 -53.27 -59.67
CA SER A 150 4.28 -54.08 -60.53
C SER A 150 4.14 -53.47 -61.93
N GLU A 151 4.02 -52.14 -62.02
CA GLU A 151 4.03 -51.39 -63.28
C GLU A 151 5.39 -51.48 -63.99
N LYS A 152 6.51 -51.51 -63.25
CA LYS A 152 7.85 -51.73 -63.84
C LYS A 152 8.09 -53.18 -64.30
N ALA A 153 7.37 -54.16 -63.78
CA ALA A 153 7.41 -55.56 -64.23
C ALA A 153 6.53 -55.82 -65.47
N ASN A 154 5.51 -54.98 -65.70
CA ASN A 154 4.68 -54.99 -66.91
C ASN A 154 5.14 -53.89 -67.87
N GLN A 155 6.23 -54.13 -68.62
CA GLN A 155 6.58 -53.28 -69.76
C GLN A 155 5.65 -53.54 -70.95
N THR A 156 4.55 -52.81 -70.98
CA THR A 156 3.83 -52.42 -72.19
C THR A 156 3.31 -50.99 -71.98
N PRO A 157 3.26 -50.15 -73.03
CA PRO A 157 3.32 -48.69 -72.91
C PRO A 157 2.12 -48.14 -72.14
N ALA A 158 2.39 -47.12 -71.35
CA ALA A 158 1.46 -46.42 -70.47
C ALA A 158 0.06 -46.22 -71.09
N PRO A 159 -1.03 -46.47 -70.35
CA PRO A 159 -2.31 -45.94 -70.75
C PRO A 159 -2.24 -44.42 -70.59
N THR A 160 -2.37 -43.72 -71.70
CA THR A 160 -2.59 -42.28 -71.75
C THR A 160 -3.77 -41.95 -70.84
N ILE A 161 -3.48 -41.46 -69.64
CA ILE A 161 -4.47 -40.83 -68.76
C ILE A 161 -5.21 -39.81 -69.64
N PRO A 162 -6.55 -39.82 -69.70
CA PRO A 162 -7.27 -38.77 -70.40
C PRO A 162 -6.86 -37.44 -69.77
N LYS A 163 -6.08 -36.64 -70.48
CA LYS A 163 -5.72 -35.30 -70.01
C LYS A 163 -7.01 -34.50 -69.94
N GLU A 164 -7.57 -34.37 -68.75
CA GLU A 164 -8.56 -33.34 -68.47
C GLU A 164 -7.86 -32.00 -68.71
N TYR A 165 -8.19 -31.35 -69.82
CA TYR A 165 -7.67 -30.03 -70.16
C TYR A 165 -8.29 -29.02 -69.19
N LEU A 166 -7.61 -28.79 -68.06
CA LEU A 166 -7.98 -27.86 -66.98
C LEU A 166 -7.81 -26.37 -67.35
N GLY A 167 -7.70 -26.06 -68.65
CA GLY A 167 -7.48 -24.70 -69.14
C GLY A 167 -6.15 -24.10 -68.66
N MET A 168 -5.07 -24.89 -68.63
CA MET A 168 -3.72 -24.43 -68.30
C MET A 168 -2.81 -24.63 -69.51
N LEU A 169 -1.99 -23.63 -69.82
CA LEU A 169 -1.05 -23.65 -70.94
C LEU A 169 0.39 -23.57 -70.40
N GLU A 170 1.06 -24.73 -70.34
CA GLU A 170 2.46 -24.80 -69.92
C GLU A 170 3.38 -24.32 -71.05
N TYR A 171 4.32 -23.43 -70.72
CA TYR A 171 5.38 -22.98 -71.61
C TYR A 171 6.72 -22.97 -70.87
N LYS A 172 7.82 -23.11 -71.61
CA LYS A 172 9.15 -23.00 -71.02
C LYS A 172 9.57 -21.54 -70.92
N ARG A 173 10.31 -21.18 -69.87
CA ARG A 173 10.76 -19.81 -69.61
C ARG A 173 11.60 -19.24 -70.76
N GLU A 174 12.29 -20.08 -71.52
CA GLU A 174 13.08 -19.64 -72.68
C GLU A 174 12.21 -19.13 -73.86
N ASP A 175 10.96 -19.60 -73.94
CA ASP A 175 10.02 -19.22 -75.00
C ASP A 175 9.06 -18.10 -74.59
N GLU A 176 9.17 -17.59 -73.36
CA GLU A 176 8.39 -16.45 -72.85
C GLU A 176 8.40 -15.22 -73.79
N PRO A 177 9.55 -14.72 -74.31
CA PRO A 177 9.55 -13.57 -75.20
C PRO A 177 8.83 -13.86 -76.53
N LYS A 178 8.90 -15.10 -77.04
CA LYS A 178 8.20 -15.50 -78.27
C LYS A 178 6.70 -15.60 -78.03
N LEU A 179 6.30 -16.10 -76.87
CA LEU A 179 4.89 -16.21 -76.47
C LEU A 179 4.25 -14.83 -76.36
N ILE A 180 4.93 -13.89 -75.70
CA ILE A 180 4.50 -12.49 -75.59
C ILE A 180 4.42 -11.84 -76.98
N GLN A 181 5.44 -12.04 -77.81
CA GLN A 181 5.44 -11.51 -79.18
C GLN A 181 4.26 -12.06 -79.99
N TYR A 182 4.00 -13.36 -79.94
CA TYR A 182 2.92 -13.97 -80.72
C TYR A 182 1.52 -13.58 -80.24
N ILE A 183 1.30 -13.52 -78.93
CA ILE A 183 -0.03 -13.24 -78.35
C ILE A 183 -0.34 -11.74 -78.30
N ILE A 184 0.66 -10.88 -78.06
CA ILE A 184 0.45 -9.44 -77.86
C ILE A 184 0.80 -8.64 -79.11
N LEU A 185 1.95 -8.91 -79.75
CA LEU A 185 2.45 -8.07 -80.84
C LEU A 185 1.95 -8.51 -82.22
N ASP A 186 1.94 -9.81 -82.47
CA ASP A 186 1.64 -10.38 -83.80
C ASP A 186 0.19 -10.86 -83.94
N LEU A 187 -0.59 -10.85 -82.85
CA LEU A 187 -1.99 -11.25 -82.89
C LEU A 187 -2.83 -10.19 -83.61
N LYS A 188 -3.05 -10.40 -84.91
CA LYS A 188 -3.80 -9.46 -85.75
C LYS A 188 -5.25 -9.35 -85.27
N PRO A 189 -5.75 -8.14 -84.91
CA PRO A 189 -7.11 -7.95 -84.39
C PRO A 189 -8.23 -8.23 -85.42
N ARG A 190 -7.88 -8.45 -86.70
CA ARG A 190 -8.82 -8.84 -87.78
C ARG A 190 -8.73 -10.32 -88.15
N GLY A 191 -8.01 -11.14 -87.37
CA GLY A 191 -7.97 -12.59 -87.58
C GLY A 191 -9.33 -13.23 -87.32
N VAL A 192 -9.76 -14.14 -88.21
CA VAL A 192 -11.07 -14.81 -88.15
C VAL A 192 -11.34 -15.43 -86.76
N VAL A 193 -10.30 -15.95 -86.11
CA VAL A 193 -10.38 -16.58 -84.78
C VAL A 193 -10.55 -15.56 -83.63
N VAL A 194 -9.95 -14.37 -83.74
CA VAL A 194 -10.03 -13.31 -82.72
C VAL A 194 -11.40 -12.60 -82.74
N ASN A 195 -12.05 -12.56 -83.91
CA ASN A 195 -13.42 -12.06 -84.03
C ASN A 195 -14.48 -13.04 -83.52
N MET A 196 -14.22 -14.36 -83.56
CA MET A 196 -15.18 -15.36 -83.09
C MET A 196 -15.22 -15.49 -81.57
N ILE A 197 -14.11 -15.21 -80.88
CA ILE A 197 -14.06 -15.25 -79.42
C ILE A 197 -13.47 -13.92 -78.93
N PRO A 198 -14.30 -13.02 -78.39
CA PRO A 198 -13.78 -11.78 -77.81
C PRO A 198 -12.87 -12.09 -76.62
N ASN A 199 -11.78 -11.33 -76.46
CA ASN A 199 -10.78 -11.45 -75.39
C ASN A 199 -9.87 -12.69 -75.43
N MET A 200 -9.69 -13.36 -76.58
CA MET A 200 -8.81 -14.54 -76.70
C MET A 200 -7.37 -14.31 -76.23
N ALA A 201 -6.76 -13.16 -76.54
CA ALA A 201 -5.41 -12.86 -76.09
C ALA A 201 -5.32 -12.87 -74.55
N ALA A 202 -6.31 -12.27 -73.88
CA ALA A 202 -6.38 -12.22 -72.43
C ALA A 202 -6.65 -13.61 -71.82
N GLN A 203 -7.52 -14.42 -72.43
CA GLN A 203 -7.78 -15.78 -71.97
C GLN A 203 -6.55 -16.68 -72.11
N LEU A 204 -5.83 -16.62 -73.23
CA LEU A 204 -4.59 -17.37 -73.41
C LEU A 204 -3.52 -16.98 -72.38
N LEU A 205 -3.34 -15.68 -72.14
CA LEU A 205 -2.44 -15.20 -71.08
C LEU A 205 -2.87 -15.69 -69.69
N PHE A 206 -4.18 -15.68 -69.40
CA PHE A 206 -4.68 -16.19 -68.12
C PHE A 206 -4.40 -17.68 -67.93
N MET A 207 -4.52 -18.49 -69.00
CA MET A 207 -4.18 -19.91 -68.96
C MET A 207 -2.67 -20.16 -68.77
N CYS A 208 -1.80 -19.21 -69.13
CA CYS A 208 -0.36 -19.28 -68.89
C CYS A 208 0.06 -18.86 -67.46
N VAL A 209 -0.74 -18.01 -66.80
CA VAL A 209 -0.45 -17.46 -65.45
C VAL A 209 -0.98 -18.38 -64.35
N ARG A 210 -2.12 -19.01 -64.58
CA ARG A 210 -2.81 -19.90 -63.64
C ARG A 210 -2.02 -21.18 -63.38
#